data_AF-A0A2T4JGN9-F1
#
_entry.id   AF-A0A2T4JGN9-F1
#
_cell.length_a   1.000
_cell.length_b   1.000
_cell.length_c   1.000
_cell.angle_alpha   90.00
_cell.angle_beta   90.00
_cell.angle_gamma   90.00
#
_symmetry.space_group_name_H-M   'P 1'
#
loop_
_entity.id
_entity.type
_entity.pdbx_description
1 polymer ?
#
loop_
_entity_poly.entity_id
_entity_poly.type
_entity_poly.pdbx_seq_one_letter_code
_entity_poly.pdbx_strand_id
1 'polypeptide(L)' 'MRTMSAREAKNAFGLLIDTARAEPVMIEKHGRGVVVVVAVEEYERLAEQALRSGKSNQKPTQEEQEG' A
#
# COMPACT_ATOMS: atom_id res chain seq x y z
N MET A 1 10.75 -5.68 4.20
CA MET A 1 10.51 -4.31 3.71
C MET A 1 11.85 -3.62 3.65
N ARG A 2 12.26 -3.24 2.45
CA ARG A 2 13.51 -2.54 2.20
C ARG A 2 13.29 -1.03 2.20
N THR A 3 14.33 -0.26 2.47
CA THR A 3 14.28 1.20 2.43
C THR A 3 15.35 1.73 1.48
N MET A 4 15.01 2.76 0.70
CA MET A 4 15.92 3.46 -0.21
C MET A 4 15.68 4.96 -0.13
N SER A 5 16.73 5.76 -0.26
CA SER A 5 16.55 7.20 -0.45
C SER A 5 15.97 7.53 -1.83
N ALA A 6 15.31 8.68 -1.96
CA ALA A 6 14.84 9.19 -3.25
C ALA A 6 15.98 9.32 -4.29
N ARG A 7 17.21 9.60 -3.83
CA ARG A 7 18.39 9.68 -4.70
C ARG A 7 18.78 8.30 -5.23
N GLU A 8 18.82 7.28 -4.38
CA GLU A 8 19.13 5.91 -4.79
C GLU A 8 18.06 5.35 -5.73
N ALA A 9 16.79 5.57 -5.41
CA ALA A 9 15.67 5.18 -6.27
C ALA A 9 15.78 5.78 -7.67
N LYS A 10 16.11 7.09 -7.76
CA LYS A 10 16.34 7.77 -9.04
C LYS A 10 17.53 7.16 -9.81
N ASN A 11 18.63 6.89 -9.12
CA ASN A 11 19.89 6.47 -9.77
C ASN A 11 19.93 4.97 -10.09
N ALA A 12 19.16 4.14 -9.37
CA ALA A 12 19.14 2.69 -9.48
C ALA A 12 17.72 2.16 -9.68
N PHE A 13 16.98 2.78 -10.62
CA PHE A 13 15.56 2.46 -10.85
C PHE A 13 15.33 0.99 -11.22
N GLY A 14 16.21 0.38 -12.04
CA GLY A 14 16.12 -1.06 -12.36
C GLY A 14 16.17 -1.94 -11.10
N LEU A 15 17.15 -1.69 -10.22
CA LEU A 15 17.25 -2.39 -8.93
C LEU A 15 16.02 -2.15 -8.05
N LEU A 16 15.47 -0.93 -8.03
CA LEU A 16 14.24 -0.63 -7.31
C LEU A 16 13.08 -1.50 -7.82
N ILE A 17 12.91 -1.62 -9.14
CA ILE A 17 11.84 -2.45 -9.72
C ILE A 17 12.03 -3.92 -9.35
N ASP A 18 13.24 -4.46 -9.54
CA ASP A 18 13.53 -5.86 -9.20
C ASP A 18 13.27 -6.15 -7.72
N THR A 19 13.68 -5.22 -6.85
CA THR A 19 13.45 -5.32 -5.41
C THR A 19 11.96 -5.23 -5.09
N ALA A 20 11.23 -4.27 -5.66
CA ALA A 20 9.81 -4.05 -5.41
C ALA A 20 8.94 -5.24 -5.85
N ARG A 21 9.41 -6.02 -6.84
CA ARG A 21 8.77 -7.28 -7.23
C ARG A 21 8.97 -8.40 -6.22
N ALA A 22 10.05 -8.37 -5.44
CA ALA A 22 10.34 -9.38 -4.41
C ALA A 22 9.81 -9.00 -3.03
N GLU A 23 9.89 -7.72 -2.65
CA GLU A 23 9.38 -7.21 -1.38
C GLU A 23 9.04 -5.72 -1.46
N PRO A 24 8.19 -5.19 -0.56
CA PRO A 24 7.90 -3.75 -0.50
C PRO A 24 9.14 -2.91 -0.24
N VAL A 25 9.28 -1.82 -0.99
CA VAL A 25 10.38 -0.85 -0.84
C VAL A 25 9.84 0.51 -0.41
N MET A 26 10.23 0.99 0.76
CA MET A 26 9.96 2.34 1.22
C MET A 26 10.99 3.31 0.65
N ILE A 27 10.50 4.39 0.04
CA ILE A 27 11.32 5.51 -0.42
C ILE A 27 11.29 6.61 0.61
N GLU A 28 12.46 7.07 1.02
CA GLU A 28 12.62 8.16 1.96
C GLU A 28 13.13 9.45 1.32
N LYS A 29 12.65 10.57 1.84
CA LYS A 29 13.17 11.91 1.55
C LYS A 29 13.49 12.60 2.88
N HIS A 30 14.74 13.02 3.06
CA HIS A 30 15.23 13.63 4.30
C HIS A 30 14.90 12.80 5.56
N GLY A 31 15.07 11.46 5.48
CA GLY A 31 14.81 10.54 6.59
C GLY A 31 13.33 10.33 6.92
N ARG A 32 12.41 10.75 6.04
CA ARG A 32 10.97 10.47 6.17
C ARG A 32 10.51 9.60 5.02
N GLY A 33 9.84 8.49 5.35
CA GLY A 33 9.13 7.67 4.37
C GLY A 33 8.06 8.48 3.65
N VAL A 34 8.12 8.52 2.33
CA VAL A 34 7.19 9.30 1.49
C VAL A 34 6.37 8.44 0.54
N VAL A 35 6.91 7.31 0.09
CA VAL A 35 6.27 6.41 -0.88
C VAL A 35 6.67 4.98 -0.54
N VAL A 36 5.79 4.02 -0.80
CA VAL A 36 6.14 2.59 -0.84
C VAL A 36 5.89 2.08 -2.25
N VAL A 37 6.87 1.36 -2.81
CA VAL A 37 6.79 0.72 -4.12
C VAL A 37 6.65 -0.78 -3.91
N VAL A 38 5.68 -1.38 -4.58
CA VAL A 38 5.39 -2.81 -4.58
C VAL A 38 5.08 -3.27 -6.00
N ALA A 39 5.08 -4.59 -6.21
CA ALA A 39 4.53 -5.19 -7.42
C ALA A 39 3.06 -4.78 -7.63
N VAL A 40 2.61 -4.79 -8.88
CA VAL A 40 1.21 -4.42 -9.21
C VAL A 40 0.25 -5.42 -8.58
N GLU A 41 0.57 -6.71 -8.64
CA GLU A 41 -0.24 -7.80 -8.08
C GLU A 41 -0.39 -7.67 -6.55
N GLU A 42 0.69 -7.20 -5.89
CA GLU A 42 0.68 -6.91 -4.46
C GLU A 42 -0.23 -5.72 -4.15
N TYR A 43 -0.12 -4.64 -4.93
CA TYR A 43 -0.97 -3.47 -4.78
C TYR A 43 -2.45 -3.80 -4.98
N GLU A 44 -2.79 -4.56 -6.02
CA GLU A 44 -4.16 -4.99 -6.29
C GLU A 44 -4.73 -5.80 -5.12
N ARG A 45 -3.96 -6.77 -4.59
CA ARG A 45 -4.39 -7.55 -3.42
C ARG A 45 -4.67 -6.66 -2.21
N LEU A 46 -3.80 -5.69 -1.93
CA LEU A 46 -3.98 -4.74 -0.82
C LEU A 46 -5.19 -3.83 -1.03
N ALA A 47 -5.37 -3.32 -2.25
CA ALA A 47 -6.50 -2.47 -2.61
C ALA A 47 -7.84 -3.20 -2.44
N GLU A 48 -7.92 -4.45 -2.89
CA GLU A 48 -9.11 -5.28 -2.69
C GLU A 48 -9.40 -5.55 -1.21
N GLN A 49 -8.37 -5.85 -0.41
CA GLN A 49 -8.52 -6.04 1.03
C GLN A 49 -9.05 -4.78 1.70
N ALA A 50 -8.52 -3.61 1.35
CA ALA A 50 -8.98 -2.33 1.87
C ALA A 50 -10.46 -2.09 1.53
N LEU A 51 -10.89 -2.40 0.30
CA LEU A 51 -12.29 -2.30 -0.12
C LEU A 51 -13.22 -3.23 0.67
N ARG A 52 -12.78 -4.47 0.96
CA ARG A 52 -13.56 -5.42 1.77
C ARG A 52 -13.70 -4.95 3.22
N SER A 53 -12.60 -4.49 3.82
CA SER A 53 -12.59 -3.99 5.21
C SER A 53 -13.42 -2.71 5.39
N GLY A 54 -13.54 -1.88 4.35
CA GLY A 54 -14.43 -0.71 4.37
C GLY A 54 -15.92 -1.06 4.34
N LYS A 55 -16.31 -2.20 3.75
CA LYS A 55 -17.71 -2.63 3.67
C LYS A 55 -18.22 -3.27 4.96
N SER A 56 -17.36 -3.86 5.79
CA SER A 56 -17.74 -4.46 7.07
C SER A 56 -18.12 -3.46 8.17
N ASN A 57 -17.95 -2.15 7.96
CA ASN A 57 -18.25 -1.12 8.96
C ASN A 57 -19.59 -0.39 8.73
N GLN A 58 -20.37 -0.78 7.72
CA GLN A 58 -21.77 -0.36 7.61
C GLN A 58 -22.65 -1.43 8.29
N LYS A 59 -22.86 -1.28 9.61
CA LYS A 59 -23.98 -1.99 10.25
C LYS A 59 -25.26 -1.57 9.53
N PRO A 60 -26.17 -2.49 9.20
CA PRO A 60 -27.51 -2.09 8.80
C PRO A 60 -28.12 -1.36 10.01
N THR A 61 -28.44 -0.09 9.85
CA THR A 61 -29.34 0.59 10.77
C THR A 61 -30.67 -0.14 10.66
N GLN A 62 -30.94 -1.04 11.61
CA GLN A 62 -32.27 -1.59 11.81
C GLN A 62 -33.10 -0.46 12.43
N GLU A 63 -33.64 0.42 11.59
CA GLU A 63 -34.87 1.13 11.90
C GLU A 63 -35.99 0.37 11.19
N GLU A 64 -36.80 -0.31 11.99
CA GLU A 64 -38.23 -0.60 11.80
C GLU A 64 -38.55 -1.91 12.52
N GLN A 65 -38.81 -1.81 13.82
CA GLN A 65 -39.93 -2.50 14.46
C GLN A 65 -40.13 -1.97 15.88
N GLU A 66 -41.40 -1.93 16.28
CA GLU A 66 -42.00 -1.35 17.49
C GLU A 66 -42.26 0.15 17.35
N GLY A 67 -43.51 0.63 17.25
CA GLY A 67 -44.84 0.03 17.40
C GLY A 67 -45.83 1.18 17.51
#